data_AF-A0AAV0WCD8-F1
#
_entry.id   AF-A0AAV0WCD8-F1
#
_cell.length_a   1.000
_cell.length_b   1.000
_cell.length_c   1.000
_cell.angle_alpha   90.00
_cell.angle_beta   90.00
_cell.angle_gamma   90.00
#
_symmetry.space_group_name_H-M   'P 1'
#
loop_
_entity.id
_entity.type
_entity.pdbx_description
1 polymer ?
#
loop_
_entity_poly.entity_id
_entity_poly.type
_entity_poly.pdbx_seq_one_letter_code
_entity_poly.pdbx_strand_id
1 'polypeptide(L)'
;MPRKTIRKPGTRTYQNYSHNTLETCLRAIRLKLMSQRAASDHYKIPRSTIKIKLKKYHGKSVGHSTVFSREEELCFAQHCVTFANFEFPLIPIDLKMTICRYLDSKGTQVPQFKNNIPQDDWVNSSLKRHPEENKNCGLNEDLVGQAFLDRL
;
A
#
# COMPACT_ATOMS: atom_id res chain seq x y z
N MET A 1 -11.51 -6.15 -12.37
CA MET A 1 -10.41 -7.14 -12.41
C MET A 1 -10.42 -7.93 -11.10
N PRO A 2 -10.04 -9.22 -11.05
CA PRO A 2 -10.04 -9.98 -9.81
C PRO A 2 -9.07 -9.34 -8.78
N ARG A 3 -9.59 -8.98 -7.60
CA ARG A 3 -8.83 -8.29 -6.52
C ARG A 3 -7.67 -9.11 -5.97
N LYS A 4 -7.81 -10.45 -5.95
CA LYS A 4 -6.73 -11.38 -5.59
C LYS A 4 -6.23 -12.05 -6.87
N THR A 5 -5.05 -11.64 -7.34
CA THR A 5 -4.41 -12.27 -8.49
C THR A 5 -3.76 -13.58 -8.09
N ILE A 6 -4.32 -14.71 -8.54
CA ILE A 6 -3.68 -16.03 -8.42
C ILE A 6 -2.60 -16.13 -9.50
N ARG A 7 -1.38 -16.52 -9.12
CA ARG A 7 -0.28 -16.71 -10.07
C ARG A 7 -0.52 -17.96 -10.90
N LYS A 8 -0.35 -17.84 -12.23
CA LYS A 8 -0.37 -18.99 -13.13
C LYS A 8 0.86 -19.89 -12.85
N PRO A 9 0.70 -21.21 -12.70
CA PRO A 9 1.83 -22.14 -12.58
C PRO A 9 2.83 -21.97 -13.73
N GLY A 10 4.13 -22.06 -13.45
CA GLY A 10 5.20 -21.89 -14.45
C GLY A 10 5.61 -20.44 -14.74
N THR A 11 4.98 -19.44 -14.13
CA THR A 11 5.40 -18.04 -14.27
C THR A 11 6.72 -17.76 -13.55
N ARG A 12 7.55 -16.87 -14.10
CA ARG A 12 8.83 -16.44 -13.49
C ARG A 12 8.66 -15.97 -12.04
N THR A 13 9.50 -16.48 -11.15
CA THR A 13 9.64 -15.98 -9.78
C THR A 13 10.52 -14.73 -9.75
N TYR A 14 9.97 -13.61 -9.27
CA TYR A 14 10.69 -12.32 -9.23
C TYR A 14 11.72 -12.22 -8.08
N GLN A 15 11.51 -12.94 -6.98
CA GLN A 15 12.37 -12.90 -5.81
C GLN A 15 12.50 -14.29 -5.19
N ASN A 16 13.73 -14.80 -5.11
CA ASN A 16 14.07 -16.12 -4.59
C ASN A 16 14.86 -16.08 -3.28
N TYR A 17 14.95 -14.91 -2.64
CA TYR A 17 15.70 -14.69 -1.41
C TYR A 17 14.85 -13.96 -0.38
N SER A 18 15.06 -14.26 0.90
CA SER A 18 14.35 -13.59 1.99
C SER A 18 14.96 -12.21 2.29
N HIS A 19 14.19 -11.34 2.93
CA HIS A 19 14.67 -10.01 3.31
C HIS A 19 15.82 -10.10 4.31
N ASN A 20 15.74 -11.03 5.26
CA ASN A 20 16.76 -11.22 6.30
C ASN A 20 18.11 -11.68 5.71
N THR A 21 18.09 -12.63 4.76
CA THR A 21 19.33 -13.09 4.11
C THR A 21 19.96 -11.97 3.28
N LEU A 22 19.15 -11.16 2.59
CA LEU A 22 19.63 -9.99 1.86
C LEU A 22 20.30 -8.97 2.80
N GLU A 23 19.67 -8.61 3.91
CA GLU A 23 20.23 -7.65 4.87
C GLU A 23 21.54 -8.14 5.49
N THR A 24 21.61 -9.43 5.83
CA THR A 24 22.83 -10.05 6.35
C THR A 24 23.95 -10.04 5.30
N CYS A 25 23.63 -10.37 4.06
CA CYS A 25 24.55 -10.30 2.92
C CYS A 25 25.10 -8.88 2.71
N LEU A 26 24.21 -7.88 2.67
CA LEU A 26 24.62 -6.48 2.50
C LEU A 26 25.48 -6.00 3.67
N ARG A 27 25.19 -6.42 4.89
CA ARG A 27 25.98 -6.10 6.10
C ARG A 27 27.38 -6.69 6.02
N ALA A 28 27.51 -7.97 5.67
CA ALA A 28 28.81 -8.63 5.54
C ALA A 28 29.71 -7.96 4.49
N ILE A 29 29.13 -7.50 3.38
CA ILE A 29 29.86 -6.75 2.34
C ILE A 29 30.26 -5.36 2.84
N ARG A 30 29.38 -4.65 3.57
CA ARG A 30 29.69 -3.33 4.15
C ARG A 30 30.82 -3.40 5.19
N LEU A 31 30.82 -4.46 6.00
CA LEU A 31 31.87 -4.76 6.98
C LEU A 31 33.16 -5.31 6.35
N LYS A 32 33.23 -5.40 5.02
CA LYS A 32 34.36 -5.95 4.24
C LYS A 32 34.78 -7.38 4.64
N LEU A 33 33.88 -8.15 5.26
CA LEU A 33 34.13 -9.54 5.64
C LEU A 33 34.21 -10.46 4.42
N MET A 34 33.52 -10.10 3.33
CA MET A 34 33.49 -10.87 2.09
C MET A 34 33.29 -9.99 0.86
N SER A 35 33.80 -10.46 -0.28
CA SER A 35 33.60 -9.80 -1.57
C SER A 35 32.19 -10.05 -2.12
N GLN A 36 31.72 -9.20 -3.06
CA GLN A 36 30.43 -9.39 -3.72
C GLN A 36 30.31 -10.75 -4.45
N ARG A 37 31.43 -11.33 -4.92
CA ARG A 37 31.45 -12.65 -5.55
C ARG A 37 31.24 -13.74 -4.50
N ALA A 38 32.03 -13.73 -3.43
CA ALA A 38 31.91 -14.68 -2.33
C ALA A 38 30.51 -14.63 -1.68
N ALA A 39 29.95 -13.43 -1.50
CA ALA A 39 28.60 -13.25 -0.98
C ALA A 39 27.51 -13.81 -1.91
N SER A 40 27.70 -13.69 -3.23
CA SER A 40 26.78 -14.27 -4.23
C SER A 40 26.72 -15.80 -4.10
N ASP A 41 27.87 -16.44 -3.92
CA ASP A 41 27.97 -17.90 -3.83
C ASP A 41 27.46 -18.44 -2.50
N HIS A 42 27.71 -17.71 -1.40
CA HIS A 42 27.29 -18.06 -0.05
C HIS A 42 25.76 -17.87 0.15
N TYR A 43 25.23 -16.70 -0.18
CA TYR A 43 23.82 -16.36 0.05
C TYR A 43 22.89 -16.75 -1.11
N LYS A 44 23.44 -17.26 -2.22
CA LYS A 44 22.71 -17.59 -3.46
C LYS A 44 21.89 -16.41 -4.01
N ILE A 45 22.40 -15.19 -3.81
CA ILE A 45 21.81 -13.96 -4.35
C ILE A 45 22.65 -13.52 -5.55
N PRO A 46 22.06 -13.36 -6.75
CA PRO A 46 22.82 -12.93 -7.92
C PRO A 46 23.62 -11.64 -7.66
N ARG A 47 24.87 -11.62 -8.10
CA ARG A 47 25.76 -10.45 -7.93
C ARG A 47 25.18 -9.15 -8.48
N SER A 48 24.41 -9.22 -9.58
CA SER A 48 23.69 -8.06 -10.14
C SER A 48 22.71 -7.46 -9.14
N THR A 49 21.91 -8.29 -8.46
CA THR A 49 20.99 -7.89 -7.41
C THR A 49 21.72 -7.23 -6.24
N ILE A 50 22.82 -7.83 -5.77
CA ILE A 50 23.66 -7.28 -4.70
C ILE A 50 24.16 -5.87 -5.08
N LYS A 51 24.69 -5.71 -6.29
CA LYS A 51 25.18 -4.41 -6.81
C LYS A 51 24.08 -3.35 -6.84
N ILE A 52 22.88 -3.72 -7.31
CA ILE A 52 21.71 -2.82 -7.37
C ILE A 52 21.28 -2.39 -5.97
N LYS A 53 21.22 -3.33 -5.02
CA LYS A 53 20.80 -3.07 -3.64
C LYS A 53 21.83 -2.25 -2.86
N LEU A 54 23.13 -2.48 -3.07
CA LEU A 54 24.19 -1.65 -2.49
C LEU A 54 24.12 -0.19 -2.96
N LYS A 55 23.87 0.02 -4.25
CA LYS A 55 23.73 1.35 -4.86
C LYS A 55 22.36 2.00 -4.64
N LYS A 56 21.40 1.27 -4.05
CA LYS A 56 20.01 1.71 -3.83
C LYS A 56 19.28 2.22 -5.08
N TYR A 57 19.59 1.69 -6.27
CA TYR A 57 18.99 2.17 -7.54
C TYR A 57 17.44 2.07 -7.57
N HIS A 58 16.87 1.05 -6.93
CA HIS A 58 15.42 0.86 -6.82
C HIS A 58 14.97 1.03 -5.38
N GLY A 59 15.07 2.26 -4.87
CA GLY A 59 14.62 2.62 -3.51
C GLY A 59 13.11 2.82 -3.38
N LYS A 60 12.40 3.07 -4.49
CA LYS A 60 10.94 3.21 -4.50
C LYS A 60 10.27 1.83 -4.51
N SER A 61 9.09 1.76 -3.92
CA SER A 61 8.24 0.56 -4.01
C SER A 61 7.96 0.24 -5.47
N VAL A 62 7.92 -1.05 -5.78
CA VAL A 62 7.63 -1.53 -7.14
C VAL A 62 6.13 -1.38 -7.38
N GLY A 63 5.75 -0.71 -8.48
CA GLY A 63 4.37 -0.50 -8.87
C GLY A 63 4.03 0.97 -9.12
N HIS A 64 2.76 1.23 -9.44
CA HIS A 64 2.25 2.59 -9.57
C HIS A 64 2.24 3.27 -8.19
N SER A 65 2.66 4.53 -8.12
CA SER A 65 2.60 5.30 -6.87
C SER A 65 1.16 5.51 -6.41
N THR A 66 0.96 5.75 -5.11
CA THR A 66 -0.35 6.17 -4.61
C THR A 66 -0.75 7.50 -5.24
N VAL A 67 -2.06 7.71 -5.39
CA VAL A 67 -2.63 8.98 -5.90
C VAL A 67 -2.32 10.12 -4.93
N PHE A 68 -2.47 9.85 -3.63
CA PHE A 68 -2.23 10.79 -2.55
C PHE A 68 -0.90 10.51 -1.87
N SER A 69 -0.34 11.54 -1.23
CA SER A 69 0.80 11.39 -0.34
C SER A 69 0.39 10.60 0.92
N ARG A 70 1.38 10.05 1.63
CA ARG A 70 1.12 9.36 2.90
C ARG A 70 0.47 10.29 3.94
N GLU A 71 0.86 11.56 3.94
CA GLU A 71 0.35 12.58 4.86
C GLU A 71 -1.10 12.93 4.53
N GLU A 72 -1.44 13.05 3.24
CA GLU A 72 -2.82 13.28 2.79
C GLU A 72 -3.72 12.09 3.17
N GLU A 73 -3.29 10.86 2.90
CA GLU A 73 -4.07 9.67 3.28
C GLU A 73 -4.26 9.56 4.79
N LEU A 74 -3.24 9.92 5.59
CA LEU A 74 -3.33 9.93 7.04
C LEU A 74 -4.36 10.95 7.53
N CYS A 75 -4.41 12.14 6.92
CA CYS A 75 -5.39 13.16 7.26
C CYS A 75 -6.83 12.67 7.01
N PHE A 76 -7.06 11.96 5.89
CA PHE A 76 -8.37 11.35 5.62
C PHE A 76 -8.74 10.27 6.65
N ALA A 77 -7.79 9.42 7.04
CA ALA A 77 -8.02 8.40 8.06
C ALA A 77 -8.32 9.03 9.43
N GLN A 78 -7.57 10.06 9.83
CA GLN A 78 -7.81 10.79 11.07
C GLN A 78 -9.17 11.48 11.08
N HIS A 79 -9.57 12.07 9.96
CA HIS A 79 -10.91 12.64 9.80
C HIS A 79 -11.99 11.58 10.05
N CYS A 80 -11.83 10.37 9.51
CA CYS A 80 -12.75 9.27 9.79
C CYS A 80 -12.79 8.89 11.28
N VAL A 81 -11.65 8.84 11.97
CA VAL A 81 -11.62 8.57 13.42
C VAL A 81 -12.35 9.66 14.21
N THR A 82 -12.13 10.93 13.87
CA THR A 82 -12.81 12.05 14.53
C THR A 82 -14.33 11.95 14.37
N PHE A 83 -14.83 11.61 13.18
CA PHE A 83 -16.26 11.42 12.94
C PHE A 83 -16.85 10.23 13.71
N ALA A 84 -16.10 9.12 13.82
CA ALA A 84 -16.52 7.98 14.62
C ALA A 84 -16.60 8.31 16.12
N ASN A 85 -15.69 9.15 16.64
CA ASN A 85 -15.75 9.63 18.03
C ASN A 85 -17.00 10.49 18.30
N PHE A 86 -17.59 11.09 17.27
CA PHE A 86 -18.84 11.84 17.35
C PHE A 86 -20.09 10.95 17.17
N GLU A 87 -19.94 9.62 17.28
CA GLU A 87 -21.01 8.62 17.17
C GLU A 87 -21.73 8.63 15.80
N PHE A 88 -21.10 9.18 14.77
CA PHE A 88 -21.63 9.13 13.41
C PHE A 88 -21.17 7.85 12.70
N PRO A 89 -22.09 7.04 12.14
CA PRO A 89 -21.72 5.89 11.35
C PRO A 89 -21.12 6.37 10.02
N LEU A 90 -19.83 6.13 9.83
CA LEU A 90 -19.15 6.39 8.57
C LEU A 90 -19.40 5.25 7.60
N ILE A 91 -19.81 5.60 6.39
CA ILE A 91 -19.98 4.68 5.27
C ILE A 91 -18.85 4.98 4.25
N PRO A 92 -18.37 3.99 3.47
CA PRO A 92 -17.35 4.23 2.45
C PRO A 92 -17.66 5.37 1.47
N ILE A 93 -18.93 5.71 1.25
CA ILE A 93 -19.35 6.84 0.42
C ILE A 93 -18.95 8.19 1.02
N ASP A 94 -18.97 8.34 2.34
CA ASP A 94 -18.62 9.59 3.02
C ASP A 94 -17.14 9.91 2.79
N LEU A 95 -16.27 8.90 2.89
CA LEU A 95 -14.85 9.04 2.58
C LEU A 95 -14.63 9.45 1.11
N LYS A 96 -15.37 8.85 0.17
CA LYS A 96 -15.28 9.24 -1.26
C LYS A 96 -15.70 10.69 -1.47
N MET A 97 -16.77 11.14 -0.81
CA MET A 97 -17.25 12.51 -0.93
C MET A 97 -16.31 13.53 -0.29
N THR A 98 -15.71 13.20 0.86
CA THR A 98 -14.67 14.03 1.49
C THR A 98 -13.47 14.21 0.56
N ILE A 99 -13.02 13.14 -0.09
CA ILE A 99 -11.90 13.19 -1.04
C ILE A 99 -12.27 13.99 -2.31
N CYS A 100 -13.47 13.80 -2.85
CA CYS A 100 -13.96 14.58 -3.99
C CYS A 100 -13.92 16.08 -3.66
N ARG A 101 -14.51 16.48 -2.53
CA ARG A 101 -14.50 17.88 -2.06
C ARG A 101 -13.09 18.41 -1.82
N TYR A 102 -12.19 17.58 -1.31
CA TYR A 102 -10.78 17.95 -1.14
C TYR A 102 -10.12 18.23 -2.50
N LEU A 103 -10.31 17.36 -3.49
CA LEU A 103 -9.76 17.54 -4.85
C LEU A 103 -10.35 18.77 -5.56
N ASP A 104 -11.66 18.96 -5.44
CA ASP A 104 -12.37 20.09 -6.05
C ASP A 104 -11.92 21.42 -5.42
N SER A 105 -11.74 21.47 -4.09
CA SER A 105 -11.23 22.67 -3.41
C SER A 105 -9.76 22.96 -3.72
N LYS A 106 -8.95 21.92 -3.98
CA LYS A 106 -7.56 22.03 -4.44
C LYS A 106 -7.46 22.41 -5.93
N GLY A 107 -8.54 22.29 -6.70
CA GLY A 107 -8.56 22.49 -8.14
C GLY A 107 -7.77 21.43 -8.92
N THR A 108 -7.55 20.25 -8.33
CA THR A 108 -6.72 19.19 -8.93
C THR A 108 -7.60 18.10 -9.52
N GLN A 109 -7.40 17.79 -10.79
CA GLN A 109 -8.05 16.65 -11.45
C GLN A 109 -7.14 15.42 -11.39
N VAL A 110 -7.67 14.31 -10.87
CA VAL A 110 -6.95 13.03 -10.80
C VAL A 110 -7.44 12.10 -11.92
N PRO A 111 -6.61 11.77 -12.93
CA PRO A 111 -7.04 10.95 -14.07
C PRO A 111 -7.52 9.55 -13.70
N GLN A 112 -7.04 9.00 -12.58
CA GLN A 112 -7.43 7.69 -12.06
C GLN A 112 -8.86 7.68 -11.48
N PHE A 113 -9.41 8.86 -11.16
CA PHE A 113 -10.73 9.01 -10.57
C PHE A 113 -11.71 9.55 -11.59
N LYS A 114 -12.88 8.93 -11.65
CA LYS A 114 -13.95 9.41 -12.52
C LYS A 114 -14.64 10.57 -11.81
N ASN A 115 -14.56 11.76 -12.40
CA ASN A 115 -15.10 13.00 -11.82
C ASN A 115 -14.55 13.28 -10.41
N ASN A 116 -13.26 13.06 -10.18
CA ASN A 116 -12.62 13.19 -8.85
C ASN A 116 -13.17 12.26 -7.74
N ILE A 117 -14.04 11.31 -8.07
CA ILE A 117 -14.57 10.35 -7.11
C ILE A 117 -13.69 9.09 -7.09
N PRO A 118 -13.10 8.72 -5.93
CA PRO A 118 -12.38 7.46 -5.80
C PRO A 118 -13.29 6.24 -5.99
N GLN A 119 -12.77 5.22 -6.68
CA GLN A 119 -13.44 3.93 -6.80
C GLN A 119 -13.27 3.09 -5.52
N ASP A 120 -14.10 2.05 -5.36
CA ASP A 120 -14.02 1.12 -4.22
C ASP A 120 -12.65 0.45 -4.08
N ASP A 121 -11.98 0.19 -5.21
CA ASP A 121 -10.62 -0.37 -5.21
C ASP A 121 -9.63 0.54 -4.50
N TRP A 122 -9.76 1.86 -4.68
CA TRP A 122 -8.91 2.83 -3.99
C TRP A 122 -9.22 2.86 -2.50
N VAL A 123 -10.51 2.89 -2.12
CA VAL A 123 -10.95 2.91 -0.72
C VAL A 123 -10.42 1.69 0.03
N ASN A 124 -10.66 0.49 -0.49
CA ASN A 124 -10.18 -0.75 0.13
C ASN A 124 -8.65 -0.81 0.22
N SER A 125 -7.96 -0.29 -0.79
CA SER A 125 -6.49 -0.23 -0.77
C SER A 125 -5.99 0.78 0.27
N SER A 126 -6.66 1.92 0.45
CA SER A 126 -6.36 2.92 1.47
C SER A 126 -6.57 2.34 2.87
N LEU A 127 -7.68 1.63 3.09
CA LEU A 127 -7.97 0.98 4.37
C LEU A 127 -6.90 -0.02 4.78
N LYS A 128 -6.37 -0.78 3.82
CA LYS A 128 -5.27 -1.74 4.03
C LYS A 128 -3.93 -1.10 4.33
N ARG A 129 -3.70 0.14 3.87
CA ARG A 129 -2.45 0.87 4.10
C ARG A 129 -2.38 1.47 5.51
N HIS A 130 -3.52 1.83 6.11
CA HIS A 130 -3.62 2.48 7.41
C HIS A 130 -4.50 1.66 8.38
N PRO A 131 -4.10 0.42 8.72
CA PRO A 131 -4.96 -0.49 9.49
C PRO A 131 -5.20 -0.03 10.93
N GLU A 132 -4.27 0.70 11.56
CA GLU A 132 -4.41 1.10 12.97
C GLU A 132 -5.44 2.20 13.15
N GLU A 133 -5.42 3.18 12.25
CA GLU A 133 -6.33 4.32 12.23
C GLU A 133 -7.75 3.86 11.88
N ASN A 134 -7.88 2.90 10.95
CA ASN A 134 -9.19 2.46 10.48
C ASN A 134 -9.91 1.48 11.43
N LYS A 135 -9.20 0.80 12.35
CA LYS A 135 -9.83 -0.03 13.38
C LYS A 135 -10.84 0.75 14.23
N ASN A 136 -10.60 2.05 14.43
CA ASN A 136 -11.40 2.90 15.30
C ASN A 136 -12.60 3.55 14.59
N CYS A 137 -12.65 3.54 13.24
CA CYS A 137 -13.65 4.28 12.49
C CYS A 137 -14.84 3.45 11.99
N GLY A 138 -14.94 2.17 12.37
CA GLY A 138 -16.08 1.29 12.02
C GLY A 138 -16.20 0.92 10.54
N LEU A 139 -15.28 1.37 9.69
CA LEU A 139 -15.20 1.04 8.26
C LEU A 139 -14.63 -0.37 8.05
N ASN A 140 -15.32 -1.38 8.58
CA ASN A 140 -14.96 -2.78 8.34
C ASN A 140 -15.48 -3.21 6.96
N GLU A 141 -14.64 -3.94 6.19
CA GLU A 141 -15.00 -4.53 4.89
C GLU A 141 -16.29 -5.40 4.98
N ASP A 142 -16.66 -5.86 6.19
CA ASP A 142 -17.77 -6.78 6.45
C ASP A 142 -19.14 -6.11 6.74
N LEU A 143 -19.19 -4.81 7.05
CA LEU A 143 -20.46 -4.12 7.36
C LEU A 143 -21.15 -3.49 6.15
N VAL A 144 -20.45 -3.43 5.00
CA VAL A 144 -20.98 -2.85 3.75
C VAL A 144 -22.14 -3.69 3.19
N GLY A 145 -22.20 -4.98 3.52
CA GLY A 145 -23.31 -5.87 3.13
C GLY A 145 -24.47 -5.91 4.12
N GLN A 146 -24.20 -5.86 5.43
CA GLN A 146 -25.21 -6.06 6.47
C GLN A 146 -26.07 -4.81 6.69
N ALA A 147 -25.48 -3.62 6.71
CA ALA A 147 -26.20 -2.37 6.98
C ALA A 147 -27.20 -1.97 5.86
N PHE A 148 -27.07 -2.56 4.66
CA PHE A 148 -28.01 -2.35 3.55
C PHE A 148 -29.20 -3.33 3.59
N LEU A 149 -29.03 -4.49 4.23
CA LEU A 149 -30.10 -5.49 4.38
C LEU A 149 -30.97 -5.25 5.62
N ASP A 150 -30.41 -4.67 6.68
CA ASP A 150 -31.17 -4.38 7.92
C ASP A 150 -32.03 -3.10 7.83
N ARG A 151 -32.11 -2.47 6.64
CA ARG A 151 -32.88 -1.24 6.39
C ARG A 151 -34.00 -1.38 5.35
N LEU A 152 -34.32 -2.62 4.95
CA LEU A 152 -35.51 -3.02 4.19
C LEU A 152 -36.39 -3.91 5.05
#